data_AF-A0A166YMH8-F1
#
_entry.id   AF-A0A166YMH8-F1
#
_cell.length_a   1.000
_cell.length_b   1.000
_cell.length_c   1.000
_cell.angle_alpha   90.00
_cell.angle_beta   90.00
_cell.angle_gamma   90.00
#
_symmetry.space_group_name_H-M   'P 1'
#
loop_
_entity.id
_entity.type
_entity.pdbx_description
1 polymer ?
#
loop_
_entity_poly.entity_id
_entity_poly.type
_entity_poly.pdbx_seq_one_letter_code
_entity_poly.pdbx_strand_id
1 'polypeptide(L)'
;MVFVKAVDVDVGSIVGYGGWVFPHVKQASIPWIGPADAKSQEQGPKTQAGGKVTQQPDFQREPDAIERLHALGDEDMQCFQYKVIPAGEPCMIVMGIAVAPAHQSRGVSAALSSGTAVDAYGKAGFEPVRVLHLDLDEYAPRPPRDNEPVMGKKGSGKWGHYVVQHMKREPREANAETM
;
A
#
# COMPACT_ATOMS: atom_id res chain seq x y z
N MET A 1 -3.69 3.85 14.12
CA MET A 1 -2.73 3.29 13.14
C MET A 1 -1.76 2.38 13.85
N VAL A 2 -1.57 1.16 13.35
CA VAL A 2 -0.77 0.09 13.95
C VAL A 2 0.33 -0.28 12.96
N PHE A 3 1.52 -0.59 13.45
CA PHE A 3 2.57 -1.18 12.61
C PHE A 3 3.02 -2.49 13.23
N VAL A 4 3.27 -3.47 12.37
CA VAL A 4 3.96 -4.70 12.74
C VAL A 4 5.26 -4.77 11.97
N LYS A 5 6.26 -5.43 12.57
CA LYS A 5 7.56 -5.66 11.95
C LYS A 5 7.81 -7.16 11.89
N ALA A 6 8.43 -7.62 10.81
CA ALA A 6 8.97 -8.96 10.70
C ALA A 6 10.45 -8.91 11.09
N VAL A 7 10.86 -9.83 11.96
CA VAL A 7 12.23 -9.93 12.48
C VAL A 7 12.79 -11.29 12.08
N ASP A 8 13.99 -11.29 11.49
CA ASP A 8 14.75 -12.52 11.30
C ASP A 8 15.24 -13.01 12.66
N VAL A 9 14.87 -14.23 13.05
CA VAL A 9 15.14 -14.77 14.39
C VAL A 9 16.61 -15.12 14.60
N ASP A 10 17.35 -15.43 13.53
CA ASP A 10 18.75 -15.84 13.62
C ASP A 10 19.67 -14.62 13.78
N VAL A 11 19.33 -13.52 13.10
CA VAL A 11 20.16 -12.30 13.05
C VAL A 11 19.59 -11.16 13.92
N GLY A 12 18.32 -11.26 14.33
CA GLY A 12 17.61 -10.21 15.08
C GLY A 12 17.27 -8.96 14.27
N SER A 13 17.49 -8.99 12.96
CA SER A 13 17.31 -7.82 12.08
C SER A 13 15.86 -7.67 11.62
N ILE A 14 15.39 -6.43 11.42
CA ILE A 14 14.08 -6.17 10.83
C ILE A 14 14.15 -6.43 9.33
N VAL A 15 13.37 -7.39 8.86
CA VAL A 15 13.34 -7.82 7.45
C VAL A 15 12.09 -7.37 6.69
N GLY A 16 11.15 -6.75 7.41
CA GLY A 16 9.99 -6.11 6.79
C GLY A 16 9.08 -5.43 7.80
N TYR A 17 8.09 -4.69 7.31
CA TYR A 17 7.07 -4.04 8.12
C TYR A 17 5.75 -3.93 7.34
N GLY A 18 4.66 -3.74 8.07
CA GLY A 18 3.34 -3.47 7.53
C GLY A 18 2.53 -2.59 8.48
N GLY A 19 1.57 -1.83 7.94
CA GLY A 19 0.73 -0.91 8.68
C GLY A 19 -0.76 -1.18 8.48
N TRP A 20 -1.55 -0.97 9.53
CA TRP A 20 -3.02 -1.00 9.49
C TRP A 20 -3.58 0.33 9.99
N VAL A 21 -4.51 0.88 9.24
CA VAL A 21 -5.24 2.09 9.60
C VAL A 21 -6.72 1.73 9.70
N PHE A 22 -7.35 2.18 10.78
CA PHE A 22 -8.74 1.86 11.10
C PHE A 22 -9.55 3.16 11.20
N PRO A 23 -9.80 3.86 10.07
CA PRO A 23 -10.62 5.07 10.11
C PRO A 23 -12.05 4.72 10.54
N HIS A 24 -12.64 5.60 11.36
CA HIS A 24 -14.02 5.49 11.86
C HIS A 24 -14.33 4.20 12.65
N VAL A 25 -13.32 3.40 13.03
CA VAL A 25 -13.47 2.25 13.92
C VAL A 25 -13.24 2.70 15.36
N LYS A 26 -14.13 2.30 16.28
CA LYS A 26 -13.87 2.49 17.72
C LYS A 26 -12.68 1.63 18.13
N GLN A 27 -11.67 2.22 18.76
CA GLN A 27 -10.43 1.51 19.09
C GLN A 27 -10.66 0.22 19.93
N ALA A 28 -11.70 0.23 20.78
CA ALA A 28 -12.09 -0.91 21.61
C ALA A 28 -12.69 -2.08 20.82
N SER A 29 -13.19 -1.87 19.59
CA SER A 29 -13.75 -2.93 18.75
C SER A 29 -12.73 -3.55 17.80
N ILE A 30 -11.49 -3.06 17.78
CA ILE A 30 -10.43 -3.65 16.97
C ILE A 30 -10.00 -4.95 17.64
N PRO A 31 -10.10 -6.11 16.96
CA PRO A 31 -9.58 -7.35 17.48
C PRO A 31 -8.05 -7.31 17.38
N TRP A 32 -7.42 -6.77 18.41
CA TRP A 32 -5.96 -6.65 18.57
C TRP A 32 -5.24 -8.00 18.59
N ILE A 33 -6.02 -9.05 18.78
CA ILE A 33 -5.60 -10.43 18.87
C ILE A 33 -6.29 -11.15 17.71
N GLY A 34 -5.50 -11.59 16.73
CA GLY A 34 -5.98 -12.59 15.78
C GLY A 34 -6.28 -13.90 16.53
N PRO A 35 -7.11 -14.80 15.97
CA PRO A 35 -7.45 -16.07 16.63
C PRO A 35 -6.25 -16.89 17.13
N ALA A 36 -5.05 -16.66 16.59
CA ALA A 36 -3.81 -17.35 16.94
C ALA A 36 -2.95 -16.68 18.03
N ASP A 37 -3.14 -15.39 18.34
CA ASP A 37 -2.09 -14.57 19.01
C ASP A 37 -2.50 -14.01 20.38
N ALA A 38 -3.35 -14.70 21.12
CA ALA A 38 -3.77 -14.24 22.45
C ALA A 38 -2.63 -14.33 23.48
N LYS A 39 -1.78 -13.28 23.59
CA LYS A 39 -1.18 -12.82 24.86
C LYS A 39 -0.47 -11.44 24.79
N SER A 40 -0.96 -10.58 25.70
CA SER A 40 -0.48 -9.33 26.34
C SER A 40 0.40 -8.29 25.63
N GLN A 41 -0.14 -7.06 25.71
CA GLN A 41 0.33 -5.76 25.25
C GLN A 41 1.48 -5.16 26.06
N GLU A 42 2.23 -4.24 25.45
CA GLU A 42 2.46 -2.90 26.02
C GLU A 42 2.71 -1.84 24.94
N GLN A 43 2.11 -0.66 25.12
CA GLN A 43 2.08 0.48 24.18
C GLN A 43 2.98 1.63 24.64
N GLY A 44 3.51 2.38 23.67
CA GLY A 44 4.09 3.71 23.85
C GLY A 44 4.00 4.55 22.56
N PRO A 45 3.95 5.90 22.64
CA PRO A 45 3.18 6.75 21.72
C PRO A 45 3.97 7.32 20.53
N LYS A 46 3.23 7.74 19.48
CA LYS A 46 3.73 8.44 18.27
C LYS A 46 3.48 9.95 18.36
N THR A 47 4.45 10.75 17.88
CA THR A 47 4.29 12.18 17.59
C THR A 47 4.46 12.42 16.09
N GLN A 48 3.58 13.22 15.48
CA GLN A 48 3.66 13.73 14.10
C GLN A 48 4.00 15.22 14.12
N ALA A 49 4.70 15.72 13.10
CA ALA A 49 4.66 17.12 12.71
C ALA A 49 4.82 17.24 11.18
N GLY A 50 3.85 17.89 10.54
CA GLY A 50 3.87 18.25 9.13
C GLY A 50 4.46 19.64 8.90
N GLY A 51 5.06 19.85 7.73
CA GLY A 51 5.53 21.13 7.24
C GLY A 51 4.85 21.48 5.92
N LYS A 52 4.14 22.61 5.90
CA LYS A 52 3.45 23.20 4.75
C LYS A 52 4.43 24.11 4.00
N VAL A 53 4.64 23.88 2.71
CA VAL A 53 5.37 24.82 1.82
C VAL A 53 4.36 25.55 0.95
N THR A 54 4.45 26.87 0.94
CA THR A 54 3.62 27.78 0.15
C THR A 54 4.30 27.99 -1.20
N GLN A 55 3.59 27.78 -2.32
CA GLN A 55 4.02 28.21 -3.64
C GLN A 55 3.19 29.42 -4.08
N GLN A 56 3.88 30.42 -4.65
CA GLN A 56 3.27 31.51 -5.41
C GLN A 56 3.29 31.18 -6.91
N PRO A 57 2.40 31.81 -7.70
CA PRO A 57 1.96 31.28 -8.99
C PRO A 57 2.95 31.65 -10.09
N ASP A 58 3.32 30.66 -10.91
CA ASP A 58 4.05 30.91 -12.15
C ASP A 58 3.16 30.60 -13.36
N PHE A 59 3.37 31.39 -14.40
CA PHE A 59 2.56 31.51 -15.61
C PHE A 59 2.35 30.17 -16.31
N GLN A 60 1.19 29.99 -16.94
CA GLN A 60 0.76 28.77 -17.64
C GLN A 60 1.81 28.24 -18.62
N ARG A 61 2.69 27.39 -18.09
CA ARG A 61 3.55 26.49 -18.82
C ARG A 61 2.83 25.16 -18.86
N GLU A 62 2.80 24.53 -20.01
CA GLU A 62 2.30 23.15 -20.11
C GLU A 62 3.12 22.28 -19.15
N PRO A 63 2.48 21.56 -18.21
CA PRO A 63 3.19 20.88 -17.15
C PRO A 63 4.13 19.82 -17.72
N ASP A 64 5.34 19.76 -17.17
CA ASP A 64 6.32 18.78 -17.62
C ASP A 64 5.84 17.35 -17.30
N ALA A 65 6.48 16.34 -17.90
CA ALA A 65 6.03 14.95 -17.75
C ALA A 65 5.97 14.51 -16.27
N ILE A 66 6.87 15.01 -15.43
CA ILE A 66 6.88 14.66 -14.00
C ILE A 66 5.72 15.34 -13.28
N GLU A 67 5.42 16.60 -13.59
CA GLU A 67 4.25 17.30 -13.04
C GLU A 67 2.94 16.61 -13.44
N ARG A 68 2.81 16.13 -14.69
CA ARG A 68 1.65 15.34 -15.11
C ARG A 68 1.53 14.02 -14.36
N LEU A 69 2.66 13.32 -14.13
CA LEU A 69 2.69 12.10 -13.33
C LEU A 69 2.28 12.35 -11.88
N HIS A 70 2.74 13.46 -11.29
CA HIS A 70 2.35 13.87 -9.94
C HIS A 70 0.84 14.13 -9.87
N ALA A 71 0.29 14.90 -10.82
CA ALA A 71 -1.14 15.18 -10.87
C ALA A 71 -1.98 13.89 -11.01
N LEU A 72 -1.54 12.96 -11.86
CA LEU A 72 -2.20 11.67 -12.05
C LEU A 72 -2.15 10.81 -10.79
N GLY A 73 -0.99 10.76 -10.12
CA GLY A 73 -0.83 10.08 -8.84
C GLY A 73 -1.69 10.68 -7.74
N ASP A 74 -1.76 12.02 -7.66
CA ASP A 74 -2.58 12.74 -6.69
C ASP A 74 -4.07 12.49 -6.91
N GLU A 75 -4.55 12.55 -8.16
CA GLU A 75 -5.92 12.20 -8.50
C GLU A 75 -6.22 10.73 -8.13
N ASP A 76 -5.26 9.83 -8.36
CA ASP A 76 -5.42 8.43 -8.00
C ASP A 76 -5.53 8.20 -6.50
N MET A 77 -4.68 8.87 -5.73
CA MET A 77 -4.71 8.83 -4.28
C MET A 77 -5.95 9.50 -3.68
N GLN A 78 -6.45 10.59 -4.26
CA GLN A 78 -7.71 11.20 -3.83
C GLN A 78 -8.90 10.26 -4.08
N CYS A 79 -8.94 9.58 -5.23
CA CYS A 79 -9.95 8.57 -5.49
C CYS A 79 -9.91 7.44 -4.45
N PHE A 80 -8.72 6.95 -4.12
CA PHE A 80 -8.54 5.98 -3.05
C PHE A 80 -9.10 6.50 -1.70
N GLN A 81 -8.77 7.75 -1.34
CA GLN A 81 -9.19 8.37 -0.08
C GLN A 81 -10.70 8.63 0.03
N TYR A 82 -11.36 9.01 -1.07
CA TYR A 82 -12.76 9.47 -1.01
C TYR A 82 -13.77 8.50 -1.61
N LYS A 83 -13.37 7.63 -2.55
CA LYS A 83 -14.27 6.67 -3.21
C LYS A 83 -14.09 5.25 -2.71
N VAL A 84 -12.85 4.84 -2.43
CA VAL A 84 -12.56 3.46 -1.96
C VAL A 84 -12.72 3.34 -0.45
N ILE A 85 -12.34 4.38 0.31
CA ILE A 85 -12.53 4.44 1.76
C ILE A 85 -13.89 5.12 2.03
N PRO A 86 -14.90 4.37 2.51
CA PRO A 86 -16.23 4.93 2.76
C PRO A 86 -16.19 5.96 3.90
N ALA A 87 -16.87 7.08 3.70
CA ALA A 87 -16.97 8.14 4.71
C ALA A 87 -17.87 7.70 5.86
N GLY A 88 -17.39 7.84 7.10
CA GLY A 88 -18.18 7.55 8.31
C GLY A 88 -18.38 6.06 8.61
N GLU A 89 -17.97 5.15 7.73
CA GLU A 89 -18.08 3.71 7.95
C GLU A 89 -16.78 3.12 8.53
N PRO A 90 -16.87 2.14 9.46
CA PRO A 90 -15.72 1.42 9.96
C PRO A 90 -14.96 0.72 8.82
N CYS A 91 -13.73 1.16 8.53
CA CYS A 91 -12.91 0.59 7.47
C CYS A 91 -11.55 0.14 8.03
N MET A 92 -10.94 -0.87 7.38
CA MET A 92 -9.57 -1.30 7.66
C MET A 92 -8.75 -1.16 6.39
N ILE A 93 -7.70 -0.35 6.46
CA ILE A 93 -6.76 -0.09 5.37
C ILE A 93 -5.44 -0.77 5.69
N VAL A 94 -4.96 -1.58 4.76
CA VAL A 94 -3.61 -2.16 4.82
C VAL A 94 -2.66 -1.22 4.08
N MET A 95 -1.59 -0.78 4.74
CA MET A 95 -0.68 0.26 4.26
C MET A 95 0.76 -0.15 4.42
N GLY A 96 1.61 0.21 3.46
CA GLY A 96 3.07 0.20 3.62
C GLY A 96 3.65 -1.18 3.96
N ILE A 97 3.22 -2.23 3.27
CA ILE A 97 3.86 -3.54 3.40
C ILE A 97 5.16 -3.52 2.61
N ALA A 98 6.29 -3.64 3.30
CA ALA A 98 7.60 -3.67 2.69
C ALA A 98 8.42 -4.84 3.23
N VAL A 99 9.16 -5.50 2.34
CA VAL A 99 10.09 -6.58 2.67
C VAL A 99 11.46 -6.24 2.11
N ALA A 100 12.50 -6.37 2.92
CA ALA A 100 13.88 -6.17 2.50
C ALA A 100 14.18 -7.07 1.28
N PRO A 101 14.80 -6.56 0.20
CA PRO A 101 15.00 -7.33 -1.03
C PRO A 101 15.66 -8.71 -0.82
N ALA A 102 16.65 -8.79 0.06
CA ALA A 102 17.34 -10.05 0.41
C ALA A 102 16.44 -11.10 1.12
N HIS A 103 15.24 -10.70 1.55
CA HIS A 103 14.29 -11.53 2.30
C HIS A 103 12.94 -11.67 1.59
N GLN A 104 12.84 -11.21 0.33
CA GLN A 104 11.66 -11.45 -0.50
C GLN A 104 11.53 -12.94 -0.84
N SER A 105 10.31 -13.37 -1.20
CA SER A 105 9.98 -14.76 -1.55
C SER A 105 10.20 -15.80 -0.45
N ARG A 106 10.49 -15.38 0.78
CA ARG A 106 10.65 -16.25 1.97
C ARG A 106 9.41 -16.25 2.88
N GLY A 107 8.26 -15.83 2.36
CA GLY A 107 7.01 -15.74 3.14
C GLY A 107 6.93 -14.54 4.11
N VAL A 108 7.91 -13.63 4.11
CA VAL A 108 7.88 -12.43 5.00
C VAL A 108 6.67 -11.55 4.69
N SER A 109 6.36 -11.32 3.40
CA SER A 109 5.16 -10.57 3.03
C SER A 109 3.91 -11.30 3.50
N ALA A 110 3.87 -12.65 3.39
CA ALA A 110 2.77 -13.51 3.83
C ALA A 110 2.55 -13.46 5.36
N ALA A 111 3.63 -13.32 6.12
CA ALA A 111 3.60 -13.15 7.57
C ALA A 111 3.14 -11.73 7.99
N LEU A 112 3.50 -10.71 7.21
CA LEU A 112 3.04 -9.33 7.43
C LEU A 112 1.61 -9.12 6.94
N SER A 113 1.17 -9.85 5.93
CA SER A 113 -0.10 -9.70 5.23
C SER A 113 -0.34 -11.00 4.50
N SER A 114 -1.51 -11.61 4.46
CA SER A 114 -1.70 -13.00 4.02
C SER A 114 -1.29 -13.43 2.58
N GLY A 115 -0.39 -12.75 1.86
CA GLY A 115 0.33 -13.27 0.69
C GLY A 115 0.84 -12.20 -0.27
N THR A 116 1.40 -12.62 -1.41
CA THR A 116 1.84 -11.74 -2.51
C THR A 116 0.68 -10.93 -3.07
N ALA A 117 0.81 -9.60 -3.07
CA ALA A 117 -0.30 -8.65 -2.99
C ALA A 117 -1.55 -9.01 -3.83
N VAL A 118 -1.55 -8.84 -5.15
CA VAL A 118 -2.80 -8.90 -5.94
C VAL A 118 -3.45 -10.28 -5.93
N ASP A 119 -2.73 -11.34 -6.32
CA ASP A 119 -3.30 -12.69 -6.39
C ASP A 119 -3.71 -13.22 -5.02
N ALA A 120 -2.94 -12.89 -3.97
CA ALA A 120 -3.29 -13.30 -2.61
C ALA A 120 -4.49 -12.52 -2.07
N TYR A 121 -4.57 -11.21 -2.33
CA TYR A 121 -5.74 -10.41 -1.95
C TYR A 121 -6.99 -10.89 -2.71
N GLY A 122 -6.87 -11.22 -4.00
CA GLY A 122 -7.94 -11.85 -4.78
C GLY A 122 -8.45 -13.14 -4.14
N LYS A 123 -7.56 -14.07 -3.79
CA LYS A 123 -7.91 -15.31 -3.06
C LYS A 123 -8.53 -15.04 -1.69
N ALA A 124 -8.15 -13.94 -1.04
CA ALA A 124 -8.71 -13.49 0.24
C ALA A 124 -10.04 -12.72 0.11
N GLY A 125 -10.61 -12.65 -1.11
CA GLY A 125 -11.90 -12.04 -1.40
C GLY A 125 -11.86 -10.53 -1.65
N PHE A 126 -10.67 -9.94 -1.87
CA PHE A 126 -10.58 -8.57 -2.35
C PHE A 126 -10.79 -8.54 -3.85
N GLU A 127 -11.57 -7.56 -4.30
CA GLU A 127 -11.84 -7.33 -5.72
C GLU A 127 -11.24 -6.00 -6.14
N PRO A 128 -10.70 -5.90 -7.36
CA PRO A 128 -10.15 -4.65 -7.85
C PRO A 128 -11.28 -3.65 -8.12
N VAL A 129 -11.19 -2.49 -7.47
CA VAL A 129 -12.15 -1.39 -7.64
C VAL A 129 -11.61 -0.31 -8.58
N ARG A 130 -10.29 -0.22 -8.72
CA ARG A 130 -9.63 0.66 -9.69
C ARG A 130 -8.26 0.12 -10.06
N VAL A 131 -7.92 0.27 -11.34
CA VAL A 131 -6.59 -0.03 -11.88
C VAL A 131 -6.09 1.22 -12.60
N LEU A 132 -4.92 1.71 -12.23
CA LEU A 132 -4.19 2.75 -12.93
C LEU A 132 -3.00 2.11 -13.64
N HIS A 133 -2.93 2.37 -14.94
CA HIS A 133 -1.85 1.92 -15.81
C HIS A 133 -0.92 3.10 -16.10
N LEU A 134 0.38 2.92 -15.82
CA LEU A 134 1.41 3.93 -16.04
C LEU A 134 2.44 3.38 -17.02
N ASP A 135 2.50 3.98 -18.21
CA ASP A 135 3.60 3.75 -19.14
C ASP A 135 4.81 4.57 -18.69
N LEU A 136 5.79 3.93 -18.05
CA LEU A 136 6.96 4.64 -17.53
C LEU A 136 7.81 5.26 -18.64
N ASP A 137 7.71 4.76 -19.87
CA ASP A 137 8.44 5.32 -21.02
C ASP A 137 7.88 6.68 -21.46
N GLU A 138 6.61 6.98 -21.16
CA GLU A 138 5.99 8.28 -21.40
C GLU A 138 6.48 9.35 -20.42
N TYR A 139 6.67 8.97 -19.16
CA TYR A 139 6.94 9.91 -18.07
C TYR A 139 8.42 10.02 -17.70
N ALA A 140 9.24 9.03 -18.05
CA ALA A 140 10.65 9.04 -17.68
C ALA A 140 11.44 10.11 -18.47
N PRO A 141 12.35 10.85 -17.81
CA PRO A 141 13.11 11.92 -18.45
C PRO A 141 14.18 11.42 -19.44
N ARG A 142 14.45 10.11 -19.45
CA ARG A 142 15.44 9.44 -20.30
C ARG A 142 15.14 7.94 -20.36
N PRO A 143 15.68 7.19 -21.34
CA PRO A 143 15.63 5.73 -21.31
C PRO A 143 16.48 5.12 -20.16
N PRO A 144 16.23 3.84 -19.80
CA PRO A 144 17.03 3.11 -18.82
C PRO A 144 18.43 2.77 -19.34
N ARG A 145 19.40 2.69 -18.43
CA ARG A 145 20.75 2.18 -18.72
C ARG A 145 20.80 0.66 -18.57
N ASP A 146 21.77 0.01 -19.21
CA ASP A 146 21.87 -1.47 -19.26
C ASP A 146 21.90 -2.17 -17.89
N ASN A 147 22.41 -1.48 -16.87
CA ASN A 147 22.54 -2.01 -15.51
C ASN A 147 21.42 -1.55 -14.57
N GLU A 148 20.46 -0.76 -15.04
CA GLU A 148 19.33 -0.31 -14.23
C GLU A 148 18.21 -1.37 -14.20
N PRO A 149 17.58 -1.60 -13.04
CA PRO A 149 16.38 -2.42 -12.97
C PRO A 149 15.25 -1.72 -13.74
N VAL A 150 14.53 -2.49 -14.57
CA VAL A 150 13.40 -2.03 -15.37
C VAL A 150 12.17 -2.89 -15.08
N MET A 151 10.97 -2.34 -15.28
CA MET A 151 9.70 -3.07 -15.18
C MET A 151 9.38 -3.81 -16.48
N GLY A 152 9.98 -3.38 -17.59
CA GLY A 152 9.90 -4.04 -18.89
C GLY A 152 10.95 -5.14 -19.09
N LYS A 153 11.16 -5.53 -20.36
CA LYS A 153 12.19 -6.51 -20.72
C LYS A 153 13.58 -5.89 -20.60
N LYS A 154 14.48 -6.52 -19.85
CA LYS A 154 15.89 -6.07 -19.74
C LYS A 154 16.55 -5.99 -21.13
N GLY A 155 17.26 -4.90 -21.40
CA GLY A 155 17.92 -4.64 -22.69
C GLY A 155 16.99 -4.14 -23.81
N SER A 156 15.72 -3.86 -23.52
CA SER A 156 14.79 -3.28 -24.51
C SER A 156 14.95 -1.77 -24.72
N GLY A 157 15.75 -1.10 -23.90
CA GLY A 157 15.84 0.36 -23.87
C GLY A 157 14.57 1.05 -23.34
N LYS A 158 13.70 0.29 -22.65
CA LYS A 158 12.42 0.76 -22.11
C LYS A 158 12.29 0.51 -20.61
N TRP A 159 11.72 1.45 -19.88
CA TRP A 159 11.36 1.30 -18.47
C TRP A 159 10.22 0.31 -18.28
N GLY A 160 9.24 0.30 -19.20
CA GLY A 160 8.10 -0.61 -19.19
C GLY A 160 6.88 -0.07 -18.44
N HIS A 161 5.99 -0.98 -18.05
CA HIS A 161 4.66 -0.65 -17.56
C HIS A 161 4.53 -0.87 -16.06
N TYR A 162 3.98 0.10 -15.35
CA TYR A 162 3.63 -0.03 -13.94
C TYR A 162 2.11 -0.04 -13.75
N VAL A 163 1.64 -0.82 -12.79
CA VAL A 163 0.22 -0.94 -12.48
C VAL A 163 0.01 -0.66 -11.00
N VAL A 164 -0.83 0.32 -10.70
CA VAL A 164 -1.36 0.58 -9.36
C VAL A 164 -2.77 0.02 -9.31
N GLN A 165 -3.07 -0.82 -8.33
CA GLN A 165 -4.37 -1.47 -8.21
C GLN A 165 -4.93 -1.26 -6.80
N HIS A 166 -6.09 -0.61 -6.73
CA HIS A 166 -6.86 -0.48 -5.50
C HIS A 166 -7.86 -1.62 -5.42
N MET A 167 -7.86 -2.34 -4.31
CA MET A 167 -8.76 -3.47 -4.09
C MET A 167 -9.59 -3.26 -2.82
N LYS A 168 -10.85 -3.71 -2.85
CA LYS A 168 -11.78 -3.63 -1.72
C LYS A 168 -12.34 -5.02 -1.43
N ARG A 169 -12.57 -5.32 -0.16
CA ARG A 169 -13.33 -6.49 0.29
C ARG A 169 -14.42 -6.01 1.22
N GLU A 170 -15.66 -6.28 0.87
CA GLU A 170 -16.78 -6.00 1.76
C GLU A 170 -16.83 -7.01 2.93
N PRO A 171 -17.37 -6.63 4.09
CA PRO A 171 -17.67 -7.57 5.15
C PRO A 171 -18.57 -8.68 4.60
N ARG A 172 -18.24 -9.94 4.90
CA ARG A 172 -19.21 -11.02 4.67
C ARG A 172 -20.34 -10.83 5.67
N GLU A 173 -21.58 -10.74 5.20
CA GLU A 173 -22.72 -10.86 6.09
C GLU A 173 -22.60 -12.20 6.81
N ALA A 174 -22.59 -12.16 8.15
CA ALA A 174 -22.70 -13.37 8.93
C ALA A 174 -24.10 -13.91 8.67
N ASN A 175 -24.22 -14.98 7.88
CA ASN A 175 -25.47 -15.69 7.73
C ASN A 175 -26.05 -15.94 9.12
N ALA A 176 -27.22 -15.37 9.38
CA ALA A 176 -28.02 -15.58 10.58
C ALA A 176 -28.66 -16.99 10.57
N GLU A 177 -27.85 -18.03 10.36
CA GLU A 177 -28.26 -19.43 10.36
C GLU A 177 -27.31 -20.24 11.25
N THR A 178 -27.28 -19.92 12.54
CA THR A 178 -27.21 -20.93 13.61
C THR A 178 -27.64 -20.27 14.93
N MET A 179 -28.95 -20.21 15.16
CA MET A 179 -29.54 -20.15 16.51
C MET A 179 -30.41 -21.39 16.67
#